data_AF-A0A7S2AAT2-F1
#
_entry.id   AF-A0A7S2AAT2-F1
#
_cell.length_a   1.000
_cell.length_b   1.000
_cell.length_c   1.000
_cell.angle_alpha   90.00
_cell.angle_beta   90.00
_cell.angle_gamma   90.00
#
_symmetry.space_group_name_H-M   'P 1'
#
loop_
_entity.id
_entity.type
_entity.pdbx_description
1 polymer ?
#
loop_
_entity_poly.entity_id
_entity_poly.type
_entity_poly.pdbx_seq_one_letter_code
_entity_poly.pdbx_strand_id
1 'polypeptide(L)'
;DRNGPNFPVRQDPYVDFGGKNLSLAIDTSQFGRTFQDRSHSFAIKNRPDGVAPADRIFNINVRGKRGNIVQVYPAVEYDFVPNYATLRLGDYVHFQWTGSDNNPAGNDGEGTRQTDRSNLVEFGTLDLNYPFKKSQSSFFDSSQAMRFAHLDQK
;
A
#
# COMPACT_ATOMS: atom_id res chain seq x y z
N ASP A 1 -3.72 -2.03 -25.77
CA ASP A 1 -4.95 -1.31 -25.43
C ASP A 1 -6.15 -1.96 -26.11
N ARG A 2 -7.28 -2.15 -25.41
CA ARG A 2 -8.46 -2.88 -25.94
C ARG A 2 -9.43 -1.99 -26.73
N ASN A 3 -8.97 -0.83 -27.18
CA ASN A 3 -9.78 0.08 -27.96
C ASN A 3 -9.64 -0.33 -29.43
N GLY A 4 -10.74 -0.82 -30.01
CA GLY A 4 -10.76 -1.29 -31.40
C GLY A 4 -10.33 -0.20 -32.41
N PRO A 5 -10.14 -0.57 -33.68
CA PRO A 5 -9.59 0.32 -34.73
C PRO A 5 -10.39 1.61 -34.99
N ASN A 6 -11.63 1.71 -34.47
CA ASN A 6 -12.55 2.82 -34.67
C ASN A 6 -12.64 3.78 -33.45
N PHE A 7 -11.75 3.68 -32.46
CA PHE A 7 -11.78 4.60 -31.31
C PHE A 7 -11.32 6.02 -31.76
N PRO A 8 -12.11 7.08 -31.51
CA PRO A 8 -11.86 8.41 -32.08
C PRO A 8 -10.66 9.13 -31.47
N VAL A 9 -10.17 8.69 -30.31
CA VAL A 9 -9.04 9.31 -29.60
C VAL A 9 -7.82 8.39 -29.69
N ARG A 10 -6.64 8.94 -30.00
CA ARG A 10 -5.39 8.17 -30.12
C ARG A 10 -4.37 8.62 -29.08
N GLN A 11 -3.43 7.74 -28.75
CA GLN A 11 -2.32 8.04 -27.84
C GLN A 11 -1.40 9.07 -28.49
N ASP A 12 -1.07 10.13 -27.77
CA ASP A 12 -0.15 11.20 -28.17
C ASP A 12 -0.30 11.64 -29.65
N PRO A 13 -1.50 12.05 -30.10
CA PRO A 13 -1.76 12.31 -31.51
C PRO A 13 -1.15 13.64 -31.95
N TYR A 14 -0.74 13.67 -33.21
CA TYR A 14 -0.47 14.90 -33.93
C TYR A 14 -1.74 15.39 -34.62
N VAL A 15 -2.07 16.66 -34.43
CA VAL A 15 -3.24 17.30 -35.04
C VAL A 15 -2.79 18.51 -35.85
N ASP A 16 -3.24 18.61 -37.08
CA ASP A 16 -2.95 19.80 -37.91
C ASP A 16 -3.67 21.03 -37.35
N PHE A 17 -2.92 22.11 -37.21
CA PHE A 17 -3.41 23.41 -36.81
C PHE A 17 -2.78 24.47 -37.72
N GLY A 18 -3.45 24.77 -38.82
CA GLY A 18 -3.02 25.79 -39.78
C GLY A 18 -1.75 25.42 -40.55
N GLY A 19 -1.62 24.15 -40.97
CA GLY A 19 -0.47 23.66 -41.73
C GLY A 19 0.76 23.31 -40.89
N LYS A 20 0.60 23.22 -39.56
CA LYS A 20 1.61 22.77 -38.61
C LYS A 20 0.98 21.79 -37.63
N ASN A 21 1.71 20.73 -37.31
CA ASN A 21 1.24 19.73 -36.37
C ASN A 21 1.49 20.15 -34.92
N LEU A 22 0.46 20.03 -34.09
CA LEU A 22 0.56 20.10 -32.63
C LEU A 22 0.54 18.68 -32.06
N SER A 23 1.46 18.39 -31.13
CA SER A 23 1.41 17.17 -30.31
C SER A 23 0.44 17.39 -29.15
N LEU A 24 -0.57 16.54 -29.03
CA LEU A 24 -1.43 16.54 -27.85
C LEU A 24 -0.92 15.49 -26.86
N ALA A 25 -0.71 15.86 -25.60
CA ALA A 25 -0.37 14.92 -24.53
C ALA A 25 -1.62 14.16 -24.07
N ILE A 26 -2.12 13.29 -24.94
CA ILE A 26 -3.35 12.51 -24.72
C ILE A 26 -2.95 11.07 -24.39
N ASP A 27 -3.35 10.65 -23.19
CA ASP A 27 -3.26 9.27 -22.76
C ASP A 27 -4.62 8.57 -22.98
N THR A 28 -4.71 7.69 -23.96
CA THR A 28 -5.95 6.95 -24.26
C THR A 28 -6.38 6.03 -23.13
N SER A 29 -5.49 5.67 -22.20
CA SER A 29 -5.86 4.95 -20.99
C SER A 29 -6.69 5.83 -20.04
N GLN A 30 -6.67 7.16 -20.19
CA GLN A 30 -7.43 8.11 -19.39
C GLN A 30 -8.84 8.37 -19.97
N PHE A 31 -9.05 8.09 -21.26
CA PHE A 31 -10.35 8.23 -21.90
C PHE A 31 -11.20 6.97 -21.67
N GLY A 32 -12.28 7.11 -20.90
CA GLY A 32 -13.23 6.02 -20.67
C GLY A 32 -12.89 5.10 -19.49
N ARG A 33 -12.17 5.57 -18.46
CA ARG A 33 -12.05 4.80 -17.22
C ARG A 33 -13.44 4.73 -16.56
N THR A 34 -14.02 3.54 -16.50
CA THR A 34 -15.01 3.25 -15.45
C THR A 34 -14.25 3.41 -14.14
N PHE A 35 -14.64 4.38 -13.31
CA PHE A 35 -14.13 4.42 -11.94
C PHE A 35 -14.58 3.12 -11.29
N GLN A 36 -13.67 2.16 -11.18
CA GLN A 36 -13.91 1.02 -10.31
C GLN A 36 -14.13 1.59 -8.92
N ASP A 37 -15.25 1.24 -8.33
CA ASP A 37 -15.55 1.59 -6.96
C ASP A 37 -14.43 1.06 -6.06
N ARG A 38 -13.66 1.97 -5.48
CA ARG A 38 -12.67 1.65 -4.44
C ARG A 38 -13.39 1.70 -3.09
N SER A 39 -14.39 0.82 -2.94
CA SER A 39 -15.07 0.65 -1.67
C SER A 39 -14.14 -0.08 -0.70
N HIS A 40 -13.75 0.61 0.38
CA HIS A 40 -13.05 0.00 1.50
C HIS A 40 -14.08 -0.49 2.51
N SER A 41 -14.02 -1.77 2.88
CA SER A 41 -14.81 -2.30 3.99
C SER A 41 -13.99 -2.30 5.27
N PHE A 42 -14.60 -1.87 6.36
CA PHE A 42 -14.07 -2.07 7.70
C PHE A 42 -15.19 -2.60 8.60
N ALA A 43 -14.80 -3.34 9.63
CA ALA A 43 -15.72 -3.86 10.61
C ALA A 43 -15.27 -3.45 12.01
N ILE A 44 -16.20 -2.96 12.81
CA ILE A 44 -15.99 -2.77 14.25
C ILE A 44 -16.26 -4.12 14.90
N LYS A 45 -15.26 -4.66 15.59
CA LYS A 45 -15.35 -5.94 16.30
C LYS A 45 -15.46 -5.70 17.79
N ASN A 46 -16.14 -6.62 18.48
CA ASN A 46 -16.10 -6.67 19.93
C ASN A 46 -14.66 -6.84 20.41
N ARG A 47 -14.36 -6.31 21.60
CA ARG A 47 -13.09 -6.57 22.27
C ARG A 47 -12.93 -8.08 22.50
N PRO A 48 -11.74 -8.65 22.27
CA PRO A 48 -11.48 -10.06 22.59
C PRO A 48 -11.69 -10.34 24.08
N ASP A 49 -12.02 -11.59 24.40
CA ASP A 49 -12.09 -12.06 25.79
C ASP A 49 -10.74 -11.83 26.49
N GLY A 50 -10.79 -11.34 27.73
CA GLY A 50 -9.59 -11.01 28.51
C GLY A 50 -9.02 -9.60 28.28
N VAL A 51 -9.61 -8.79 27.38
CA VAL A 51 -9.29 -7.36 27.25
C VAL A 51 -10.35 -6.53 27.97
N ALA A 52 -9.98 -5.92 29.09
CA ALA A 52 -10.90 -5.15 29.91
C ALA A 52 -11.40 -3.89 29.18
N PRO A 53 -12.58 -3.35 29.55
CA PRO A 53 -13.08 -2.11 28.94
C PRO A 53 -12.13 -0.92 29.08
N ALA A 54 -11.36 -0.87 30.16
CA ALA A 54 -10.39 0.18 30.44
C ALA A 54 -9.05 0.00 29.71
N ASP A 55 -8.78 -1.19 29.16
CA ASP A 55 -7.53 -1.45 28.47
C ASP A 55 -7.45 -0.63 27.18
N ARG A 56 -6.27 -0.09 26.90
CA ARG A 56 -6.05 0.71 25.70
C ARG A 56 -5.66 -0.20 24.54
N ILE A 57 -6.36 -0.02 23.42
CA ILE A 57 -6.05 -0.70 22.15
C ILE A 57 -5.63 0.36 21.14
N PHE A 58 -4.41 0.25 20.63
CA PHE A 58 -3.90 1.07 19.54
C PHE A 58 -4.19 0.42 18.19
N ASN A 59 -4.90 1.14 17.32
CA ASN A 59 -5.08 0.72 15.95
C ASN A 59 -3.89 1.20 15.11
N ILE A 60 -3.17 0.25 14.53
CA ILE A 60 -2.12 0.52 13.54
C ILE A 60 -2.64 0.10 12.18
N ASN A 61 -2.81 1.06 11.29
CA ASN A 61 -3.40 0.87 9.98
C ASN A 61 -2.35 0.94 8.89
N VAL A 62 -2.63 0.30 7.76
CA VAL A 62 -1.90 0.50 6.52
C VAL A 62 -2.72 1.42 5.61
N ARG A 63 -2.08 2.45 5.05
CA ARG A 63 -2.67 3.32 4.02
C ARG A 63 -1.82 3.32 2.76
N GLY A 64 -2.44 3.75 1.67
CA GLY A 64 -1.76 3.97 0.40
C GLY A 64 -1.77 2.74 -0.50
N LYS A 65 -1.01 2.86 -1.59
CA LYS A 65 -0.81 1.82 -2.61
C LYS A 65 0.63 1.88 -3.11
N ARG A 66 1.17 0.77 -3.65
CA ARG A 66 2.53 0.69 -4.18
C ARG A 66 2.58 1.20 -5.62
N GLY A 67 3.50 2.11 -5.82
CA GLY A 67 3.76 2.82 -7.07
C GLY A 67 4.27 4.21 -6.71
N ASN A 68 4.80 4.92 -7.69
CA ASN A 68 5.11 6.34 -7.51
C ASN A 68 3.82 7.17 -7.38
N ILE A 69 3.95 8.42 -6.94
CA ILE A 69 2.83 9.35 -6.71
C ILE A 69 1.86 9.50 -7.90
N VAL A 70 2.32 9.35 -9.14
CA VAL A 70 1.47 9.45 -10.34
C VAL A 70 0.72 8.15 -10.59
N GLN A 71 1.36 7.00 -10.38
CA GLN A 71 0.79 5.67 -10.57
C GLN A 71 -0.31 5.33 -9.56
N VAL A 72 -0.17 5.83 -8.33
CA VAL A 72 -1.10 5.50 -7.22
C VAL A 72 -2.19 6.54 -7.02
N TYR A 73 -2.15 7.65 -7.76
CA TYR A 73 -3.16 8.70 -7.66
C TYR A 73 -4.60 8.14 -7.81
N PRO A 74 -5.56 8.54 -6.96
CA PRO A 74 -5.50 9.59 -5.93
C PRO A 74 -5.05 9.10 -4.53
N ALA A 75 -4.52 7.87 -4.42
CA ALA A 75 -3.95 7.40 -3.16
C ALA A 75 -2.56 8.02 -2.91
N VAL A 76 -2.03 7.76 -1.72
CA VAL A 76 -0.65 8.10 -1.34
C VAL A 76 0.24 6.86 -1.41
N GLU A 77 1.55 7.07 -1.36
CA GLU A 77 2.52 5.99 -1.18
C GLU A 77 2.30 5.26 0.15
N TYR A 78 2.78 4.01 0.22
CA TYR A 78 2.57 3.12 1.35
C TYR A 78 3.05 3.71 2.67
N ASP A 79 2.21 3.63 3.69
CA ASP A 79 2.56 4.13 5.01
C ASP A 79 1.72 3.47 6.12
N PHE A 80 2.26 3.49 7.35
CA PHE A 80 1.52 3.12 8.55
C PHE A 80 0.87 4.34 9.21
N VAL A 81 -0.34 4.17 9.73
CA VAL A 81 -1.05 5.21 10.48
C VAL A 81 -1.49 4.70 11.85
N PRO A 82 -1.07 5.35 12.95
CA PRO A 82 -0.15 6.49 12.99
C PRO A 82 1.29 6.10 12.62
N ASN A 83 2.07 7.06 12.11
CA ASN A 83 3.50 6.87 11.84
C ASN A 83 4.33 6.63 13.10
N TYR A 84 3.87 7.16 14.23
CA TYR A 84 4.50 6.98 15.53
C TYR A 84 3.43 6.59 16.55
N ALA A 85 3.66 5.47 17.24
CA ALA A 85 2.86 5.04 18.37
C ALA A 85 3.80 4.76 19.55
N THR A 86 3.52 5.36 20.70
CA THR A 86 4.25 5.09 21.95
C THR A 86 3.35 4.27 22.87
N LEU A 87 3.82 3.07 23.20
CA LEU A 87 3.07 2.09 23.98
C LEU A 87 3.71 1.87 25.35
N ARG A 88 2.90 1.39 26.28
CA ARG A 88 3.29 0.99 27.62
C ARG A 88 3.01 -0.50 27.82
N LEU A 89 3.66 -1.09 28.81
CA LEU A 89 3.33 -2.46 29.22
C LEU A 89 1.84 -2.53 29.59
N GLY A 90 1.12 -3.49 29.01
CA GLY A 90 -0.32 -3.66 29.18
C GLY A 90 -1.18 -3.00 28.09
N ASP A 91 -0.59 -2.17 27.21
CA ASP A 91 -1.30 -1.70 26.02
C ASP A 91 -1.43 -2.82 24.98
N TYR A 92 -2.54 -2.82 24.25
CA TYR A 92 -2.81 -3.76 23.17
C TYR A 92 -2.62 -3.08 21.82
N VAL A 93 -2.17 -3.83 20.82
CA VAL A 93 -2.04 -3.36 19.44
C VAL A 93 -2.95 -4.18 18.54
N HIS A 94 -3.78 -3.48 17.77
CA HIS A 94 -4.62 -4.04 16.75
C HIS A 94 -4.14 -3.56 15.39
N PHE A 95 -3.47 -4.46 14.68
CA PHE A 95 -3.03 -4.19 13.32
C PHE A 95 -4.18 -4.39 12.33
N GLN A 96 -4.45 -3.37 11.53
CA GLN A 96 -5.43 -3.38 10.46
C GLN A 96 -4.68 -3.35 9.12
N TRP A 97 -4.49 -4.54 8.55
CA TRP A 97 -3.76 -4.70 7.30
C TRP A 97 -4.66 -4.48 6.09
N THR A 98 -4.16 -3.75 5.13
CA THR A 98 -4.70 -3.69 3.77
C THR A 98 -3.57 -4.05 2.80
N GLY A 99 -3.93 -4.60 1.64
CA GLY A 99 -2.95 -5.05 0.65
C GLY A 99 -3.58 -5.90 -0.45
N SER A 100 -2.77 -6.28 -1.44
CA SER A 100 -3.20 -7.03 -2.63
C SER A 100 -2.05 -7.75 -3.31
N ASP A 101 -2.33 -8.89 -3.93
CA ASP A 101 -1.39 -9.59 -4.83
C ASP A 101 -1.62 -9.26 -6.31
N ASN A 102 -2.44 -8.24 -6.57
CA ASN A 102 -2.84 -7.82 -7.90
C ASN A 102 -2.43 -6.36 -8.17
N ASN A 103 -1.18 -6.01 -7.87
CA ASN A 103 -0.63 -4.71 -8.24
C ASN A 103 -0.24 -4.72 -9.73
N PRO A 104 -0.60 -3.67 -10.52
CA PRO A 104 -0.26 -3.63 -11.94
C PRO A 104 1.24 -3.80 -12.21
N ALA A 105 1.57 -4.47 -13.32
CA ALA A 105 2.95 -4.58 -13.77
C ALA A 105 3.50 -3.20 -14.15
N GLY A 106 4.78 -2.96 -13.83
CA GLY A 106 5.45 -1.70 -14.12
C GLY A 106 5.20 -0.58 -13.11
N ASN A 107 4.44 -0.83 -12.04
CA ASN A 107 4.42 0.09 -10.89
C ASN A 107 5.77 0.10 -10.19
N ASP A 108 6.22 1.30 -9.83
CA ASP A 108 7.47 1.53 -9.10
C ASP A 108 7.35 1.09 -7.63
N GLY A 109 8.47 1.03 -6.92
CA GLY A 109 8.55 0.74 -5.49
C GLY A 109 9.18 -0.61 -5.16
N GLU A 110 9.54 -0.76 -3.88
CA GLU A 110 10.34 -1.88 -3.38
C GLU A 110 9.54 -3.16 -3.10
N GLY A 111 10.26 -4.29 -2.97
CA GLY A 111 9.69 -5.59 -2.64
C GLY A 111 9.18 -6.42 -3.84
N THR A 112 8.50 -7.53 -3.57
CA THR A 112 8.07 -8.54 -4.56
C THR A 112 7.19 -7.93 -5.65
N ARG A 113 7.60 -7.99 -6.91
CA ARG A 113 6.88 -7.36 -8.05
C ARG A 113 5.40 -7.72 -8.08
N GLN A 114 4.56 -6.77 -8.47
CA GLN A 114 3.10 -6.93 -8.60
C GLN A 114 2.36 -7.29 -7.30
N THR A 115 3.03 -7.17 -6.15
CA THR A 115 2.39 -7.24 -4.84
C THR A 115 2.32 -5.87 -4.18
N ASP A 116 1.33 -5.75 -3.31
CA ASP A 116 0.93 -4.57 -2.56
C ASP A 116 0.85 -5.00 -1.09
N ARG A 117 2.01 -5.23 -0.47
CA ARG A 117 2.13 -5.88 0.84
C ARG A 117 3.02 -5.04 1.76
N SER A 118 2.58 -4.84 3.00
CA SER A 118 3.41 -4.26 4.06
C SER A 118 3.91 -5.36 4.99
N ASN A 119 5.20 -5.35 5.34
CA ASN A 119 5.78 -6.20 6.37
C ASN A 119 6.15 -5.39 7.60
N LEU A 120 6.45 -6.06 8.71
CA LEU A 120 6.87 -5.41 9.93
C LEU A 120 8.07 -6.14 10.53
N VAL A 121 9.07 -5.35 10.90
CA VAL A 121 10.34 -5.82 11.46
C VAL A 121 10.75 -4.91 12.60
N GLU A 122 11.39 -5.50 13.61
CA GLU A 122 12.01 -4.74 14.69
C GLU A 122 13.36 -4.19 14.22
N PHE A 123 13.67 -2.96 14.59
CA PHE A 123 14.95 -2.31 14.34
C PHE A 123 15.40 -1.61 15.63
N GLY A 124 16.71 -1.43 15.81
CA GLY A 124 17.24 -1.05 17.12
C GLY A 124 17.07 0.40 17.51
N THR A 125 17.26 1.31 16.57
CA THR A 125 17.23 2.74 16.80
C THR A 125 16.73 3.44 15.54
N LEU A 126 16.09 4.60 15.68
CA LEU A 126 15.45 5.34 14.58
C LEU A 126 16.43 5.86 13.50
N ASP A 127 17.74 5.81 13.75
CA ASP A 127 18.80 6.14 12.80
C ASP A 127 19.27 4.94 11.96
N LEU A 128 18.76 3.73 12.22
CA LEU A 128 19.08 2.53 11.44
C LEU A 128 18.02 2.25 10.38
N ASN A 129 18.48 1.89 9.19
CA ASN A 129 17.64 1.49 8.05
C ASN A 129 17.73 -0.01 7.75
N TYR A 130 18.07 -0.83 8.74
CA TYR A 130 18.10 -2.30 8.62
C TYR A 130 17.47 -2.97 9.84
N PRO A 131 16.81 -4.13 9.67
CA PRO A 131 16.17 -4.83 10.78
C PRO A 131 17.19 -5.43 11.74
N PHE A 132 16.79 -5.65 12.98
CA PHE A 132 17.53 -6.48 13.90
C PHE A 132 17.76 -7.88 13.34
N LYS A 133 18.89 -8.49 13.71
CA LYS A 133 19.06 -9.92 13.50
C LYS A 133 17.96 -10.65 14.27
N LYS A 134 17.51 -11.79 13.74
CA LYS A 134 16.49 -12.62 14.39
C LYS A 134 16.80 -12.92 15.87
N SER A 135 18.08 -13.12 16.22
CA SER A 135 18.51 -13.38 17.60
C SER A 135 18.42 -12.17 18.54
N GLN A 136 18.22 -10.97 18.00
CA GLN A 136 18.11 -9.70 18.73
C GLN A 136 16.67 -9.21 18.80
N SER A 137 15.79 -9.68 17.91
CA SER A 137 14.38 -9.32 17.94
C SER A 137 13.71 -9.94 19.16
N SER A 138 12.99 -9.10 19.91
CA SER A 138 12.36 -9.44 21.19
C SER A 138 10.90 -8.99 21.26
N PHE A 139 10.46 -8.12 20.34
CA PHE A 139 9.09 -7.58 20.36
C PHE A 139 8.05 -8.66 20.03
N PHE A 140 8.38 -9.60 19.15
CA PHE A 140 7.55 -10.76 18.83
C PHE A 140 8.28 -12.06 19.17
N ASP A 141 7.52 -13.12 19.40
CA ASP A 141 8.11 -14.45 19.40
C ASP A 141 8.76 -14.77 18.03
N SER A 142 9.69 -15.71 18.02
CA SER A 142 10.44 -16.03 16.80
C SER A 142 9.56 -16.43 15.61
N SER A 143 8.38 -17.02 15.83
CA SER A 143 7.50 -17.47 14.76
C SER A 143 6.70 -16.29 14.17
N GLN A 144 6.21 -15.41 15.04
CA GLN A 144 5.51 -14.19 14.71
C GLN A 144 6.43 -13.19 14.04
N ALA A 145 7.66 -13.00 14.53
CA ALA A 145 8.66 -12.15 13.91
C ALA A 145 8.91 -12.56 12.45
N MET A 146 9.10 -13.87 12.19
CA MET A 146 9.27 -14.40 10.83
C MET A 146 8.02 -14.19 9.99
N ARG A 147 6.84 -14.45 10.56
CA ARG A 147 5.57 -14.26 9.89
C ARG A 147 5.33 -12.81 9.49
N PHE A 148 5.61 -11.84 10.35
CA PHE A 148 5.46 -10.42 10.03
C PHE A 148 6.53 -9.91 9.08
N ALA A 149 7.75 -10.42 9.16
CA ALA A 149 8.85 -10.04 8.27
C ALA A 149 8.62 -10.51 6.82
N HIS A 150 8.09 -11.73 6.65
CA HIS A 150 7.93 -12.36 5.34
C HIS A 150 6.47 -12.42 4.85
N LEU A 151 5.49 -12.19 5.71
CA LEU A 151 4.06 -12.28 5.40
C LEU A 151 3.67 -13.64 4.82
N ASP A 152 4.18 -14.71 5.42
CA ASP A 152 3.97 -16.10 5.00
C ASP A 152 4.40 -16.38 3.54
N GLN A 153 5.34 -15.60 3.00
CA GLN A 153 5.97 -15.83 1.71
C GLN A 153 6.84 -17.09 1.74
N LYS A 154 6.73 -17.91 0.69
CA LYS A 154 7.58 -19.08 0.45
C LYS A 154 8.87 -18.67 -0.24
#